data_AF-A0A928LID0-F1
#
_entry.id   AF-A0A928LID0-F1
#
_cell.length_a   1.000
_cell.length_b   1.000
_cell.length_c   1.000
_cell.angle_alpha   90.00
_cell.angle_beta   90.00
_cell.angle_gamma   90.00
#
_symmetry.space_group_name_H-M   'P 1'
#
loop_
_entity.id
_entity.type
_entity.pdbx_description
1 polymer ?
#
loop_
_entity_poly.entity_id
_entity_poly.type
_entity_poly.pdbx_seq_one_letter_code
_entity_poly.pdbx_strand_id
1 'polypeptide(L)'
;MNITEKAGYLKGLAEGLDISADSKEGKLLLALVDAFAQLADEVDTLDADYEELHAYVEELDEDLGELEQTVYGEDDCDCDCDCDCDDEDFDDEEYSVICPTCKESIFLTEEDIENAKVECPFCNEKIEIGFEECDDDCDCGCHCDCE
;
A
#
# COMPACT_ATOMS: atom_id res chain seq x y z
N MET A 1 -6.35 -19.39 29.75
CA MET A 1 -5.06 -18.85 30.22
C MET A 1 -4.46 -17.96 29.16
N ASN A 2 -5.06 -16.77 29.04
CA ASN A 2 -4.46 -15.62 28.38
C ASN A 2 -3.24 -15.13 29.20
N ILE A 3 -2.51 -14.16 28.66
CA ILE A 3 -1.26 -13.67 29.28
C ILE A 3 -1.54 -13.07 30.67
N THR A 4 -2.65 -12.36 30.85
CA THR A 4 -3.08 -11.75 32.12
C THR A 4 -3.38 -12.79 33.20
N GLU A 5 -4.07 -13.88 32.86
CA GLU A 5 -4.30 -15.00 33.77
C GLU A 5 -2.97 -15.66 34.20
N LYS A 6 -2.01 -15.77 33.28
CA LYS A 6 -0.68 -16.33 33.59
C LYS A 6 0.15 -15.38 34.46
N ALA A 7 0.13 -14.08 34.19
CA ALA A 7 0.81 -13.08 35.00
C ALA A 7 0.23 -13.03 36.42
N GLY A 8 -1.10 -13.07 36.55
CA GLY A 8 -1.78 -13.17 37.84
C GLY A 8 -1.42 -14.45 38.61
N TYR A 9 -1.33 -15.59 37.93
CA TYR A 9 -0.88 -16.84 38.54
C TYR A 9 0.57 -16.75 39.05
N LEU A 10 1.49 -16.19 38.26
CA LEU A 10 2.89 -16.01 38.67
C LEU A 10 3.03 -15.05 39.86
N LYS A 11 2.22 -13.98 39.89
CA LYS A 11 2.16 -13.06 41.02
C LYS A 11 1.69 -13.76 42.30
N GLY A 12 0.59 -14.50 42.23
CA GLY A 12 0.09 -15.27 43.37
C GLY A 12 1.08 -16.36 43.83
N LEU A 13 1.81 -16.98 42.91
CA LEU A 13 2.87 -17.93 43.23
C LEU A 13 4.03 -17.25 43.97
N ALA A 14 4.45 -16.07 43.50
CA ALA A 14 5.52 -15.29 44.12
C ALA A 14 5.16 -14.85 45.55
N GLU A 15 3.91 -14.43 45.77
CA GLU A 15 3.37 -14.09 47.09
C GLU A 15 3.32 -15.33 48.01
N GLY A 16 2.91 -16.49 47.48
CA GLY A 16 2.81 -17.74 48.25
C GLY A 16 4.16 -18.39 48.59
N LEU A 17 5.20 -18.09 47.83
CA LEU A 17 6.58 -18.57 48.07
C LEU A 17 7.33 -17.77 49.13
N ASP A 18 6.75 -16.66 49.62
CA ASP A 18 7.35 -15.75 50.60
C ASP A 18 8.77 -15.33 50.20
N ILE A 19 8.92 -14.90 48.94
CA ILE A 19 10.20 -14.50 48.36
C ILE A 19 10.74 -13.30 49.14
N SER A 20 11.88 -13.49 49.82
CA SER A 20 12.50 -12.43 50.61
C SER A 20 12.94 -11.24 49.74
N ALA A 21 12.28 -10.10 49.93
CA ALA A 21 12.62 -8.81 49.31
C ALA A 21 13.98 -8.24 49.76
N ASP A 22 14.65 -8.85 50.74
CA ASP A 22 15.96 -8.41 51.23
C ASP A 22 17.12 -9.12 50.51
N SER A 23 16.86 -10.29 49.94
CA SER A 23 17.83 -11.03 49.13
C SER A 23 18.01 -10.39 47.74
N LYS A 24 19.20 -10.54 47.15
CA LYS A 24 19.46 -10.01 45.79
C LYS A 24 18.59 -10.73 44.75
N GLU A 25 18.44 -12.03 44.94
CA GLU A 25 17.67 -12.94 44.10
C GLU A 25 16.16 -12.63 44.21
N GLY A 26 15.67 -12.42 45.43
CA GLY A 26 14.26 -12.09 45.64
C GLY A 26 13.85 -10.73 45.08
N LYS A 27 14.71 -9.71 45.19
CA LYS A 27 14.49 -8.42 44.51
C LYS A 27 14.38 -8.58 43.00
N LEU A 28 15.25 -9.39 42.39
CA LEU A 28 15.22 -9.64 40.95
C LEU A 28 13.93 -10.39 40.55
N LEU A 29 13.55 -11.43 41.29
CA LEU A 29 12.36 -12.21 40.98
C LEU A 29 11.07 -11.39 41.11
N LEU A 30 10.94 -10.58 42.17
CA LEU A 30 9.80 -9.69 42.33
C LEU A 30 9.73 -8.65 41.20
N ALA A 31 10.87 -8.04 40.83
CA ALA A 31 10.92 -7.11 39.72
C ALA A 31 10.54 -7.75 38.37
N LEU A 32 10.93 -9.01 38.15
CA LEU A 32 10.53 -9.77 36.95
C LEU A 32 9.02 -10.05 36.94
N VAL A 33 8.45 -10.43 38.08
CA VAL A 33 7.00 -10.66 38.21
C VAL A 33 6.22 -9.38 37.95
N ASP A 34 6.68 -8.24 38.49
CA ASP A 34 6.06 -6.94 38.26
C ASP A 34 6.16 -6.52 36.78
N ALA A 35 7.31 -6.74 36.14
CA ALA A 35 7.49 -6.46 34.71
C ALA A 35 6.59 -7.36 33.85
N PHE A 36 6.42 -8.63 34.22
CA PHE A 36 5.48 -9.53 33.53
C PHE A 36 4.02 -9.10 33.68
N ALA A 37 3.64 -8.56 34.84
CA ALA A 37 2.30 -8.00 35.03
C ALA A 37 2.07 -6.78 34.14
N GLN A 38 3.03 -5.86 34.06
CA GLN A 38 2.94 -4.69 33.17
C GLN A 38 2.87 -5.10 31.69
N LEU A 39 3.66 -6.10 31.28
CA LEU A 39 3.58 -6.64 29.92
C LEU A 39 2.22 -7.27 29.63
N ALA A 40 1.58 -7.88 30.62
CA ALA A 40 0.25 -8.42 30.44
C ALA A 40 -0.81 -7.33 30.23
N ASP A 41 -0.77 -6.28 31.06
CA ASP A 41 -1.68 -5.13 30.93
C ASP A 41 -1.51 -4.41 29.58
N GLU A 42 -0.27 -4.27 29.11
CA GLU A 42 0.03 -3.65 27.81
C GLU A 42 -0.48 -4.51 26.64
N VAL A 43 -0.35 -5.83 26.72
CA VAL A 43 -0.86 -6.75 25.70
C VAL A 43 -2.39 -6.69 25.64
N ASP A 44 -3.08 -6.67 26.79
CA ASP A 44 -4.55 -6.54 26.80
C ASP A 44 -4.99 -5.20 26.18
N THR A 45 -4.22 -4.12 26.39
CA THR A 45 -4.48 -2.82 25.76
C THR A 45 -4.27 -2.89 24.24
N LEU A 46 -3.19 -3.53 23.80
CA LEU A 46 -2.87 -3.71 22.39
C LEU A 46 -3.93 -4.57 21.67
N ASP A 47 -4.45 -5.61 22.33
CA ASP A 47 -5.54 -6.43 21.79
C ASP A 47 -6.80 -5.58 21.55
N ALA A 48 -7.13 -4.68 22.48
CA ALA A 48 -8.27 -3.75 22.31
C ALA A 48 -8.05 -2.74 21.17
N ASP A 49 -6.85 -2.15 21.09
CA ASP A 49 -6.49 -1.23 20.00
C ASP A 49 -6.52 -1.94 18.63
N TYR A 50 -6.11 -3.21 18.60
CA TYR A 50 -6.15 -4.04 17.38
C TYR A 50 -7.58 -4.35 16.94
N GLU A 51 -8.48 -4.66 17.88
CA GLU A 51 -9.91 -4.83 17.58
C GLU A 51 -10.54 -3.54 17.02
N GLU A 52 -10.19 -2.37 17.58
CA GLU A 52 -10.63 -1.08 17.07
C GLU A 52 -10.09 -0.80 15.66
N LEU A 53 -8.78 -1.03 15.44
CA LEU A 53 -8.17 -0.87 14.12
C LEU A 53 -8.80 -1.79 13.07
N HIS A 54 -9.09 -3.04 13.44
CA HIS A 54 -9.77 -3.97 12.56
C HIS A 54 -11.14 -3.43 12.14
N ALA A 55 -11.91 -2.87 13.07
CA ALA A 55 -13.20 -2.27 12.75
C ALA A 55 -13.08 -1.09 11.76
N TYR A 56 -12.08 -0.23 11.94
CA TYR A 56 -11.80 0.85 10.97
C TYR A 56 -11.41 0.32 9.58
N VAL A 57 -10.64 -0.76 9.50
CA VAL A 57 -10.25 -1.34 8.21
C VAL A 57 -11.46 -1.91 7.48
N GLU A 58 -12.38 -2.56 8.19
CA GLU A 58 -13.63 -3.05 7.59
C GLU A 58 -14.51 -1.89 7.10
N GLU A 59 -14.60 -0.79 7.85
CA GLU A 59 -15.32 0.42 7.42
C GLU A 59 -14.70 1.03 6.15
N LEU A 60 -13.36 1.08 6.07
CA LEU A 60 -12.68 1.56 4.87
C LEU A 60 -12.87 0.64 3.66
N ASP A 61 -12.97 -0.68 3.87
CA ASP A 61 -13.25 -1.65 2.81
C ASP A 61 -14.67 -1.46 2.26
N GLU A 62 -15.66 -1.28 3.14
CA GLU A 62 -17.05 -0.98 2.77
C GLU A 62 -17.14 0.34 1.99
N ASP A 63 -16.56 1.42 2.52
CA ASP A 63 -16.53 2.74 1.87
C ASP A 63 -15.87 2.69 0.48
N LEU A 64 -14.77 1.93 0.35
CA LEU A 64 -14.08 1.78 -0.93
C LEU A 64 -14.91 0.95 -1.92
N GLY A 65 -15.62 -0.08 -1.45
CA GLY A 65 -16.56 -0.84 -2.27
C GLY A 65 -17.74 0.00 -2.78
N GLU A 66 -18.28 0.88 -1.93
CA GLU A 66 -19.30 1.84 -2.36
C GLU A 66 -18.77 2.83 -3.41
N LEU A 67 -17.53 3.29 -3.23
CA LEU A 67 -16.86 4.16 -4.21
C LEU A 67 -16.62 3.42 -5.53
N GLU A 68 -16.17 2.17 -5.50
CA GLU A 68 -15.98 1.33 -6.68
C GLU A 68 -17.30 1.17 -7.44
N GLN A 69 -18.40 0.87 -6.74
CA GLN A 69 -19.72 0.81 -7.38
C GLN A 69 -20.15 2.17 -7.97
N THR A 70 -19.86 3.27 -7.29
CA THR A 70 -20.23 4.62 -7.79
C THR A 70 -19.42 5.03 -9.02
N VAL A 71 -18.14 4.64 -9.09
CA VAL A 71 -17.22 5.06 -10.17
C VAL A 71 -17.21 4.08 -11.34
N TYR A 72 -17.29 2.78 -11.06
CA TYR A 72 -17.13 1.69 -12.04
C TYR A 72 -18.35 0.75 -12.12
N GLY A 73 -19.33 0.88 -11.22
CA GLY A 73 -20.50 -0.01 -11.16
C GLY A 73 -21.66 0.33 -12.09
N GLU A 74 -21.57 1.41 -12.87
CA GLU A 74 -22.53 1.74 -13.94
C GLU A 74 -22.13 1.17 -15.33
N ASP A 75 -21.02 0.44 -15.45
CA ASP A 75 -20.58 -0.16 -16.73
C ASP A 75 -21.05 -1.61 -16.96
N ASP A 76 -21.75 -2.24 -16.00
CA ASP A 76 -22.50 -3.50 -16.27
C ASP A 76 -23.91 -3.15 -16.77
N CYS A 77 -23.92 -2.43 -17.90
CA CYS A 77 -25.10 -2.13 -18.69
C CYS A 77 -25.68 -3.42 -19.28
N ASP A 78 -26.41 -4.20 -18.47
CA ASP A 78 -27.34 -5.25 -18.93
C ASP A 78 -28.63 -4.61 -19.53
N CYS A 79 -28.46 -3.48 -20.22
CA CYS A 79 -29.47 -2.85 -21.02
C CYS A 79 -29.44 -3.52 -22.40
N ASP A 80 -30.40 -4.41 -22.65
CA ASP A 80 -30.92 -4.76 -23.98
C ASP A 80 -31.58 -3.52 -24.66
N CYS A 81 -31.02 -2.34 -24.44
CA CYS A 81 -31.28 -1.15 -25.21
C CYS A 81 -30.19 -1.05 -26.26
N ASP A 82 -30.64 -1.12 -27.50
CA ASP A 82 -30.06 -0.61 -28.74
C ASP A 82 -29.71 0.89 -28.60
N CYS A 83 -28.93 1.24 -27.58
CA CYS A 83 -28.25 2.50 -27.45
C CYS A 83 -26.94 2.29 -28.19
N ASP A 84 -26.86 2.86 -29.39
CA ASP A 84 -25.63 3.18 -30.09
C ASP A 84 -24.53 3.56 -29.09
N CYS A 85 -23.69 2.58 -28.72
CA CYS A 85 -22.30 2.82 -28.39
C CYS A 85 -21.56 3.02 -29.72
N ASP A 86 -22.04 3.96 -30.53
CA ASP A 86 -21.38 4.43 -31.74
C ASP A 86 -20.61 5.68 -31.31
N ASP A 87 -19.29 5.56 -31.36
CA ASP A 87 -18.32 6.65 -31.48
C ASP A 87 -18.40 7.79 -30.45
N GLU A 88 -17.76 7.59 -29.29
CA GLU A 88 -16.89 8.64 -28.77
C GLU A 88 -15.44 8.16 -28.87
N ASP A 89 -14.90 8.35 -30.08
CA ASP A 89 -13.48 8.55 -30.41
C ASP A 89 -12.54 8.64 -29.19
N PHE A 90 -12.07 7.50 -28.70
CA PHE A 90 -10.80 7.43 -27.96
C PHE A 90 -9.64 7.28 -28.97
N ASP A 91 -9.65 8.14 -29.99
CA ASP A 91 -8.64 8.26 -31.03
C ASP A 91 -7.53 9.26 -30.61
N ASP A 92 -7.23 9.34 -29.31
CA ASP A 92 -6.11 10.11 -28.77
C ASP A 92 -5.27 9.19 -27.87
N GLU A 93 -4.50 8.30 -28.49
CA GLU A 93 -3.43 7.57 -27.81
C GLU A 93 -2.38 8.59 -27.31
N GLU A 94 -2.50 9.02 -26.04
CA GLU A 94 -1.52 9.92 -25.41
C GLU A 94 -0.29 9.14 -24.91
N TYR A 95 0.89 9.48 -25.43
CA TYR A 95 2.17 8.89 -25.06
C TYR A 95 2.94 9.79 -24.10
N SER A 96 3.44 9.24 -22.98
CA SER A 96 4.24 10.01 -22.02
C SER A 96 5.73 9.78 -22.19
N VAL A 97 6.53 10.85 -22.31
CA VAL A 97 8.00 10.79 -22.30
C VAL A 97 8.60 11.71 -21.25
N ILE A 98 9.80 11.39 -20.75
CA ILE A 98 10.49 12.22 -19.76
C ILE A 98 11.48 13.13 -20.48
N CYS A 99 11.36 14.44 -20.30
CA CYS A 99 12.29 15.39 -20.91
C CYS A 99 13.73 15.16 -20.37
N PRO A 100 14.75 14.98 -21.23
CA PRO A 100 16.13 14.73 -20.78
C PRO A 100 16.76 15.94 -20.06
N THR A 101 16.26 17.14 -20.32
CA THR A 101 16.81 18.40 -19.81
C THR A 101 16.23 18.78 -18.44
N CYS A 102 14.91 18.73 -18.29
CA CYS A 102 14.22 19.15 -17.06
C CYS A 102 13.64 17.99 -16.24
N LYS A 103 13.64 16.76 -16.78
CA LYS A 103 13.12 15.54 -16.14
C LYS A 103 11.64 15.55 -15.79
N GLU A 104 10.88 16.45 -16.41
CA GLU A 104 9.43 16.50 -16.27
C GLU A 104 8.77 15.57 -17.28
N SER A 105 7.66 14.95 -16.90
CA SER A 105 6.85 14.13 -17.81
C SER A 105 6.08 15.04 -18.77
N ILE A 106 6.20 14.77 -20.05
CA ILE A 106 5.46 15.45 -21.12
C ILE A 106 4.55 14.44 -21.81
N PHE A 107 3.35 14.89 -22.18
CA PHE A 107 2.36 14.12 -22.92
C PHE A 107 2.44 14.51 -24.39
N LEU A 108 2.42 13.51 -25.27
CA LEU A 108 2.57 13.64 -26.71
C LEU A 108 1.40 12.95 -27.41
N THR A 109 0.95 13.54 -28.51
CA THR A 109 -0.01 12.91 -29.42
C THR A 109 0.71 12.06 -30.48
N GLU A 110 -0.04 11.25 -31.23
CA GLU A 110 0.50 10.50 -32.37
C GLU A 110 1.16 11.43 -33.42
N GLU A 111 0.58 12.61 -33.67
CA GLU A 111 1.17 13.62 -34.55
C GLU A 111 2.53 14.13 -34.05
N ASP A 112 2.69 14.35 -32.74
CA ASP A 112 3.97 14.81 -32.16
C ASP A 112 5.07 13.75 -32.33
N ILE A 113 4.68 12.49 -32.23
CA ILE A 113 5.52 11.32 -32.45
C ILE A 113 5.95 11.21 -33.92
N GLU A 114 5.01 11.32 -34.86
CA GLU A 114 5.30 11.27 -36.30
C GLU A 114 6.22 12.42 -36.74
N ASN A 115 6.06 13.60 -36.15
CA ASN A 115 6.90 14.76 -36.44
C ASN A 115 8.33 14.65 -35.87
N ALA A 116 8.58 13.66 -35.00
CA ALA A 116 9.88 13.31 -34.39
C ALA A 116 10.60 14.45 -33.64
N LYS A 117 9.95 15.61 -33.48
CA LYS A 117 10.52 16.85 -32.93
C LYS A 117 9.47 17.59 -32.13
N VAL A 118 9.50 17.40 -30.82
CA VAL A 118 8.61 18.08 -29.88
C VAL A 118 9.40 19.06 -29.00
N GLU A 119 8.83 20.22 -28.71
CA GLU A 119 9.41 21.18 -27.77
C GLU A 119 8.85 20.93 -26.37
N CYS A 120 9.74 20.78 -25.38
CA CYS A 120 9.29 20.59 -24.00
C CYS A 120 8.54 21.84 -23.50
N PRO A 121 7.29 21.74 -23.01
CA PRO A 121 6.53 22.89 -22.51
C PRO A 121 7.11 23.50 -21.22
N PHE A 122 7.98 22.76 -20.51
CA PHE A 122 8.57 23.20 -19.24
C PHE A 122 9.92 23.89 -19.40
N CYS A 123 10.71 23.56 -20.44
CA CYS A 123 12.05 24.10 -20.62
C CYS A 123 12.35 24.64 -22.03
N ASN A 124 11.41 24.52 -22.97
CA ASN A 124 11.53 24.94 -24.37
C ASN A 124 12.70 24.30 -25.14
N GLU A 125 13.25 23.21 -24.65
CA GLU A 125 14.28 22.44 -25.36
C GLU A 125 13.64 21.49 -26.37
N LYS A 126 14.27 21.33 -27.53
CA LYS A 126 13.82 20.44 -28.60
C LYS A 126 14.21 19.00 -28.26
N ILE A 127 13.21 18.13 -28.20
CA ILE A 127 13.36 16.71 -27.98
C ILE A 127 13.21 16.02 -29.33
N GLU A 128 14.25 15.32 -29.75
CA GLU A 128 14.18 14.44 -30.92
C GLU A 128 13.73 13.05 -30.46
N ILE A 129 12.60 12.58 -30.99
CA ILE A 129 12.04 11.27 -30.69
C ILE A 129 12.60 10.30 -31.74
N GLY A 130 13.55 9.46 -31.32
CA GLY A 130 14.15 8.45 -32.16
C GLY A 130 13.50 7.09 -31.91
N PHE A 131 12.78 6.57 -32.90
CA PHE A 131 12.47 5.15 -32.96
C PHE A 131 13.71 4.44 -33.49
N GLU A 132 14.52 3.86 -32.60
CA GLU A 132 15.42 2.81 -33.05
C GLU A 132 14.51 1.65 -33.48
N GLU A 133 14.47 1.36 -34.79
CA GLU A 133 13.96 0.08 -35.27
C GLU A 133 14.75 -0.99 -34.51
N CYS A 134 14.09 -1.65 -33.55
CA CYS A 134 14.63 -2.81 -32.89
C CYS A 134 14.76 -3.90 -33.94
N ASP A 135 15.89 -3.94 -34.65
CA ASP A 135 16.37 -5.16 -35.30
C ASP A 135 16.34 -6.25 -34.22
N ASP A 136 15.78 -7.42 -34.57
CA ASP A 136 15.44 -8.60 -33.74
C ASP A 136 16.57 -9.21 -32.85
N ASP A 137 17.66 -8.48 -32.57
CA ASP A 137 18.84 -8.93 -31.84
C ASP A 137 19.43 -7.83 -30.91
N CYS A 138 18.60 -7.11 -30.12
CA CYS A 138 19.12 -6.23 -29.07
C CYS A 138 18.48 -6.42 -27.69
N ASP A 139 19.34 -6.89 -26.79
CA ASP A 139 19.31 -7.02 -25.33
C ASP A 139 19.03 -5.68 -24.63
N CYS A 140 17.80 -5.15 -24.77
CA CYS A 140 17.32 -4.08 -23.90
C CYS A 140 16.75 -4.69 -22.61
N GLY A 141 17.33 -4.30 -21.48
CA GLY A 141 17.01 -4.81 -20.14
C GLY A 141 15.63 -4.42 -19.61
N CYS A 142 14.58 -4.64 -20.39
CA CYS A 142 13.22 -4.78 -19.91
C CYS A 142 13.15 -6.10 -19.16
N HIS A 143 13.13 -6.00 -17.84
CA HIS A 143 12.86 -7.08 -16.92
C HIS A 143 11.44 -7.59 -17.15
N CYS A 144 11.28 -8.47 -18.14
CA CYS A 144 10.16 -9.39 -18.23
C CYS A 144 10.40 -10.52 -17.23
N ASP A 145 9.91 -10.37 -16.00
CA ASP A 145 9.51 -11.53 -15.19
C ASP A 145 8.23 -12.06 -15.85
N CYS A 146 8.31 -13.08 -16.72
CA CYS A 146 8.34 -14.52 -16.44
C CYS A 146 7.08 -15.04 -15.73
N GLU A 147 6.34 -15.92 -16.41
CA GLU A 147 5.55 -16.99 -15.78
C GLU A 147 6.44 -17.90 -14.91
#